data_AF-A0A7Z7J5T0-F1
#
_entry.id   AF-A0A7Z7J5T0-F1
#
_cell.length_a   1.000
_cell.length_b   1.000
_cell.length_c   1.000
_cell.angle_alpha   90.00
_cell.angle_beta   90.00
_cell.angle_gamma   90.00
#
_symmetry.space_group_name_H-M   'P 1'
#
loop_
_entity.id
_entity.type
_entity.pdbx_description
1 polymer ?
#
loop_
_entity_poly.entity_id
_entity_poly.type
_entity_poly.pdbx_seq_one_letter_code
_entity_poly.pdbx_strand_id
1 'polypeptide(L)'
;MSFSELGLSEKIVRAVAEQGYTTPTPIQAQAIPAILKGGDLLAGAQTGTGKTAGFTLPMLQLLSETAARQAGGAQRGGRVAVRALVLTPTRELAAQVEESVRNYGKYLRLRSMVMFGGVGINPQIEQLKRGVEIVVATPGRLLDHVSQRTIDLSQVELLVLDEADRMLDMGFIHDIRKILNVLPAKRQNLLFSATFSDDIRALADRLLNNPASIEVARRNTTAETVDQRVYPVDRERKRELLAHLVRQHDWHQVLVFTRTKHGANRLAEQLTKDGLSALAIHGNKSQSARTRALSEFKAGTLRLLVATDIAARGIDIDQLPHVVNFDLPNVPEDYVHRIGRTGRAGAEGEAISLVCVDELGLLRDIERLIKRKLEQTVLPGFEVDPSIAPEPIQKGRQQRGGGGQGQGRGRAEARPAGAGEGAQRQRPARQGQGAQGAGGQGGQRGNGAANGNRAAQPAGARNPAPRRDGQDPARQQRAAAQPARQPHDAAPAPARNRRPAPQAALLGGSRKPAR
;
A
#
# COMPACT_ATOMS: atom_id res chain seq x y z
N MET A 1 29.19 10.94 -4.41
CA MET A 1 28.49 11.61 -3.30
C MET A 1 27.98 10.54 -2.37
N SER A 2 28.32 10.59 -1.09
CA SER A 2 27.85 9.64 -0.05
C SER A 2 26.71 10.23 0.77
N PHE A 3 26.03 9.41 1.57
CA PHE A 3 24.99 9.89 2.50
C PHE A 3 25.52 10.85 3.58
N SER A 4 26.78 10.72 3.99
CA SER A 4 27.41 11.60 4.98
C SER A 4 27.57 13.05 4.47
N GLU A 5 27.60 13.25 3.15
CA GLU A 5 27.72 14.56 2.52
C GLU A 5 26.37 15.29 2.38
N LEU A 6 25.25 14.63 2.72
CA LEU A 6 23.90 15.17 2.56
C LEU A 6 23.38 15.94 3.78
N GLY A 7 24.22 16.24 4.77
CA GLY A 7 23.83 16.97 5.98
C GLY A 7 23.05 16.13 7.00
N LEU A 8 23.18 14.81 6.94
CA LEU A 8 22.56 13.87 7.90
C LEU A 8 23.49 13.60 9.08
N SER A 9 22.93 13.44 10.28
CA SER A 9 23.70 13.05 11.47
C SER A 9 24.28 11.65 11.35
N GLU A 10 25.40 11.39 12.05
CA GLU A 10 26.07 10.09 12.08
C GLU A 10 25.14 8.94 12.48
N LYS A 11 24.17 9.21 13.37
CA LYS A 11 23.16 8.24 13.81
C LYS A 11 22.29 7.75 12.66
N ILE A 12 21.86 8.67 11.80
CA ILE A 12 21.05 8.36 10.62
C ILE A 12 21.92 7.66 9.57
N VAL A 13 23.11 8.20 9.29
CA VAL A 13 24.05 7.61 8.31
C VAL A 13 24.41 6.17 8.69
N ARG A 14 24.63 5.89 9.98
CA ARG A 14 24.86 4.54 10.50
C ARG A 14 23.67 3.62 10.23
N ALA A 15 22.45 4.06 10.53
CA ALA A 15 21.24 3.27 10.27
C ALA A 15 21.07 2.95 8.78
N VAL A 16 21.32 3.94 7.91
CA VAL A 16 21.30 3.80 6.45
C VAL A 16 22.32 2.76 5.97
N ALA A 17 23.55 2.81 6.48
CA ALA A 17 24.59 1.83 6.14
C ALA A 17 24.24 0.40 6.59
N GLU A 18 23.59 0.23 7.75
CA GLU A 18 23.09 -1.07 8.22
C GLU A 18 21.98 -1.66 7.33
N GLN A 19 21.26 -0.82 6.58
CA GLN A 19 20.30 -1.27 5.57
C GLN A 19 20.97 -1.62 4.22
N GLY A 20 22.29 -1.50 4.13
CA GLY A 20 23.06 -1.80 2.91
C GLY A 20 23.11 -0.64 1.90
N TYR A 21 22.64 0.56 2.27
CA TYR A 21 22.68 1.71 1.37
C TYR A 21 24.03 2.40 1.43
N THR A 22 24.75 2.39 0.30
CA THR A 22 26.09 2.99 0.18
C THR A 22 26.07 4.32 -0.57
N THR A 23 25.23 4.44 -1.59
CA THR A 23 25.18 5.60 -2.49
C THR A 23 23.75 6.13 -2.58
N PRO A 24 23.51 7.44 -2.39
CA PRO A 24 22.19 8.02 -2.55
C PRO A 24 21.72 7.97 -4.01
N THR A 25 20.45 7.66 -4.21
CA THR A 25 19.81 7.71 -5.54
C THR A 25 19.67 9.16 -6.01
N PRO A 26 19.45 9.42 -7.32
CA PRO A 26 19.32 10.79 -7.83
C PRO A 26 18.20 11.60 -7.17
N ILE A 27 17.11 10.95 -6.76
CA ILE A 27 16.02 11.62 -6.02
C ILE A 27 16.46 11.93 -4.59
N GLN A 28 17.19 11.05 -3.92
CA GLN A 28 17.69 11.27 -2.56
C GLN A 28 18.73 12.39 -2.53
N ALA A 29 19.68 12.40 -3.47
CA ALA A 29 20.74 13.40 -3.55
C ALA A 29 20.21 14.84 -3.73
N GLN A 30 19.04 15.00 -4.38
CA GLN A 30 18.41 16.30 -4.59
C GLN A 30 17.39 16.63 -3.50
N ALA A 31 16.53 15.68 -3.13
CA ALA A 31 15.45 15.91 -2.19
C ALA A 31 15.96 16.12 -0.76
N ILE A 32 16.95 15.35 -0.31
CA ILE A 32 17.43 15.42 1.08
C ILE A 32 17.94 16.83 1.41
N PRO A 33 18.88 17.42 0.65
CA PRO A 33 19.33 18.78 0.92
C PRO A 33 18.22 19.84 0.77
N ALA A 34 17.28 19.65 -0.17
CA ALA A 34 16.17 20.58 -0.37
C ALA A 34 15.23 20.60 0.85
N ILE A 35 14.91 19.44 1.40
CA ILE A 35 14.05 19.30 2.59
C ILE A 35 14.75 19.87 3.83
N LEU A 36 16.05 19.60 4.01
CA LEU A 36 16.81 20.12 5.15
C LEU A 36 16.89 21.66 5.18
N LYS A 37 16.75 22.34 4.04
CA LYS A 37 16.65 23.81 3.96
C LYS A 37 15.32 24.37 4.49
N GLY A 38 14.32 23.51 4.72
CA GLY A 38 13.03 23.89 5.31
C GLY A 38 11.97 24.41 4.32
N GLY A 39 12.25 24.38 3.01
CA GLY A 39 11.28 24.76 1.96
C GLY A 39 10.35 23.61 1.56
N ASP A 40 9.21 23.94 0.97
CA ASP A 40 8.29 22.94 0.41
C ASP A 40 8.92 22.22 -0.79
N LEU A 41 8.48 20.99 -1.05
CA LEU A 41 9.02 20.17 -2.13
C LEU A 41 7.91 19.53 -2.96
N LEU A 42 8.04 19.64 -4.27
CA LEU A 42 7.32 18.85 -5.25
C LEU A 42 8.31 17.90 -5.94
N ALA A 43 8.17 16.60 -5.69
CA ALA A 43 9.10 15.58 -6.16
C ALA A 43 8.40 14.54 -7.04
N GLY A 44 8.84 14.47 -8.30
CA GLY A 44 8.42 13.47 -9.28
C GLY A 44 9.47 12.40 -9.46
N ALA A 45 9.15 11.19 -9.02
CA ALA A 45 9.97 10.01 -9.30
C ALA A 45 9.12 8.74 -9.25
N GLN A 46 9.48 7.75 -10.06
CA GLN A 46 8.80 6.45 -10.06
C GLN A 46 8.98 5.72 -8.73
N THR A 47 8.12 4.74 -8.44
CA THR A 47 8.33 3.81 -7.30
C THR A 47 9.71 3.14 -7.43
N GLY A 48 10.29 2.69 -6.32
CA GLY A 48 11.60 2.01 -6.33
C GLY A 48 12.81 2.91 -6.61
N THR A 49 12.61 4.22 -6.82
CA THR A 49 13.72 5.19 -6.95
C THR A 49 14.29 5.64 -5.61
N GLY A 50 13.75 5.14 -4.49
CA GLY A 50 14.19 5.49 -3.14
C GLY A 50 13.54 6.76 -2.56
N LYS A 51 12.34 7.14 -3.04
CA LYS A 51 11.54 8.28 -2.55
C LYS A 51 11.33 8.25 -1.03
N THR A 52 11.02 7.08 -0.48
CA THR A 52 10.79 6.90 0.96
C THR A 52 11.98 7.36 1.79
N ALA A 53 13.19 6.91 1.47
CA ALA A 53 14.41 7.41 2.12
C ALA A 53 14.65 8.91 1.82
N GLY A 54 14.27 9.37 0.63
CA GLY A 54 14.35 10.78 0.22
C GLY A 54 13.61 11.75 1.14
N PHE A 55 12.44 11.37 1.70
CA PHE A 55 11.74 12.20 2.68
C PHE A 55 11.92 11.77 4.14
N THR A 56 12.07 10.47 4.43
CA THR A 56 12.16 10.00 5.81
C THR A 56 13.47 10.40 6.48
N LEU A 57 14.60 10.35 5.76
CA LEU A 57 15.91 10.72 6.30
C LEU A 57 15.97 12.20 6.74
N PRO A 58 15.62 13.19 5.91
CA PRO A 58 15.64 14.58 6.32
C PRO A 58 14.54 14.90 7.35
N MET A 59 13.37 14.24 7.29
CA MET A 59 12.35 14.36 8.33
C MET A 59 12.88 13.93 9.71
N LEU A 60 13.55 12.76 9.79
CA LEU A 60 14.15 12.28 11.03
C LEU A 60 15.24 13.23 11.55
N GLN A 61 16.07 13.78 10.66
CA GLN A 61 17.09 14.77 11.00
C GLN A 61 16.47 16.03 11.61
N LEU A 62 15.50 16.65 10.93
CA LEU A 62 14.82 17.87 11.38
C LEU A 62 14.13 17.67 12.73
N LEU A 63 13.40 16.56 12.90
CA LEU A 63 12.72 16.25 14.15
C LEU A 63 13.70 16.04 15.31
N SER A 64 14.81 15.34 15.06
CA SER A 64 15.85 15.08 16.07
C SER A 64 16.56 16.37 16.51
N GLU A 65 16.83 17.29 15.59
CA GLU A 65 17.46 18.58 15.92
C GLU A 65 16.55 19.46 16.77
N THR A 66 15.28 19.57 16.41
CA THR A 66 14.32 20.34 17.21
C THR A 66 14.15 19.74 18.60
N ALA A 67 14.12 18.39 18.72
CA ALA A 67 14.07 17.73 20.02
C ALA A 67 15.30 18.04 20.89
N ALA A 68 16.49 18.10 20.29
CA ALA A 68 17.71 18.50 20.99
C ALA A 68 17.67 19.97 21.45
N ARG A 69 17.15 20.89 20.62
CA ARG A 69 16.97 22.31 20.99
C ARG A 69 15.96 22.47 22.13
N GLN A 70 14.85 21.73 22.09
CA GLN A 70 13.83 21.75 23.14
C GLN A 70 14.29 21.07 24.44
N ALA A 71 15.17 20.07 24.39
CA ALA A 71 15.74 19.44 25.58
C ALA A 71 16.65 20.40 26.39
N GLY A 72 17.21 21.43 25.75
CA GLY A 72 18.00 22.48 26.39
C GLY A 72 17.17 23.59 27.06
N GLY A 73 15.86 23.65 26.80
CA GLY A 73 14.93 24.63 27.38
C GLY A 73 13.78 23.93 28.09
N ALA A 74 13.83 23.90 29.42
CA ALA A 74 12.86 23.27 30.33
C ALA A 74 11.39 23.16 29.82
N GLN A 75 11.04 22.02 29.23
CA GLN A 75 9.67 21.48 29.26
C GLN A 75 9.70 19.99 29.60
N ARG A 76 10.14 19.68 30.83
CA ARG A 76 9.90 18.38 31.45
C ARG A 76 8.44 18.37 31.96
N GLY A 77 7.50 17.95 31.11
CA GLY A 77 6.10 17.75 31.52
C GLY A 77 5.05 17.74 30.40
N GLY A 78 5.39 18.17 29.19
CA GLY A 78 4.47 18.15 28.05
C GLY A 78 4.23 16.73 27.52
N ARG A 79 2.99 16.42 27.14
CA ARG A 79 2.67 15.20 26.39
C ARG A 79 3.38 15.27 25.05
N VAL A 80 4.05 14.20 24.65
CA VAL A 80 4.71 14.15 23.35
C VAL A 80 3.68 14.32 22.24
N ALA A 81 3.89 15.36 21.43
CA ALA A 81 3.00 15.76 20.36
C ALA A 81 3.42 15.16 19.01
N VAL A 82 2.44 15.00 18.12
CA VAL A 82 2.67 14.60 16.74
C VAL A 82 3.27 15.79 15.98
N ARG A 83 4.49 15.62 15.50
CA ARG A 83 5.28 16.66 14.82
C ARG A 83 5.45 16.42 13.33
N ALA A 84 5.34 15.17 12.88
CA ALA A 84 5.30 14.85 11.45
C ALA A 84 4.14 13.92 11.11
N LEU A 85 3.50 14.21 9.98
CA LEU A 85 2.41 13.42 9.42
C LEU A 85 2.79 12.98 8.00
N VAL A 86 2.77 11.68 7.76
CA VAL A 86 2.94 11.10 6.42
C VAL A 86 1.64 10.46 5.99
N LEU A 87 1.04 10.96 4.91
CA LEU A 87 -0.16 10.40 4.32
C LEU A 87 0.21 9.48 3.15
N THR A 88 -0.38 8.31 3.13
CA THR A 88 -0.18 7.28 2.10
C THR A 88 -1.55 6.75 1.62
N PRO A 89 -1.68 6.34 0.34
CA PRO A 89 -2.94 5.84 -0.23
C PRO A 89 -3.40 4.50 0.36
N THR A 90 -2.47 3.63 0.76
CA THR A 90 -2.79 2.25 1.14
C THR A 90 -2.23 1.90 2.51
N ARG A 91 -2.85 0.90 3.14
CA ARG A 91 -2.47 0.43 4.48
C ARG A 91 -1.09 -0.23 4.46
N GLU A 92 -0.81 -0.92 3.37
CA GLU A 92 0.45 -1.59 3.10
C GLU A 92 1.60 -0.58 2.98
N LEU A 93 1.39 0.48 2.20
CA LEU A 93 2.39 1.54 2.07
C LEU A 93 2.58 2.28 3.39
N ALA A 94 1.50 2.55 4.14
CA ALA A 94 1.61 3.14 5.47
C ALA A 94 2.50 2.32 6.41
N ALA A 95 2.33 0.99 6.42
CA ALA A 95 3.15 0.10 7.24
C ALA A 95 4.61 0.08 6.79
N GLN A 96 4.87 0.09 5.48
CA GLN A 96 6.23 0.09 4.92
C GLN A 96 6.98 1.39 5.18
N VAL A 97 6.29 2.53 5.05
CA VAL A 97 6.86 3.83 5.37
C VAL A 97 7.15 3.92 6.86
N GLU A 98 6.27 3.43 7.75
CA GLU A 98 6.56 3.40 9.19
C GLU A 98 7.73 2.49 9.54
N GLU A 99 7.82 1.32 8.91
CA GLU A 99 8.97 0.41 9.06
C GLU A 99 10.27 1.10 8.63
N SER A 100 10.25 1.83 7.50
CA SER A 100 11.39 2.63 7.03
C SER A 100 11.77 3.71 8.05
N VAL A 101 10.79 4.44 8.59
CA VAL A 101 10.99 5.45 9.64
C VAL A 101 11.67 4.83 10.86
N ARG A 102 11.23 3.64 11.29
CA ARG A 102 11.81 2.92 12.43
C ARG A 102 13.24 2.46 12.15
N ASN A 103 13.49 1.90 10.97
CA ASN A 103 14.80 1.38 10.58
C ASN A 103 15.84 2.50 10.51
N TYR A 104 15.52 3.59 9.80
CA TYR A 104 16.42 4.75 9.71
C TYR A 104 16.52 5.54 11.03
N GLY A 105 15.46 5.52 11.84
CA GLY A 105 15.37 6.19 13.13
C GLY A 105 15.91 5.38 14.32
N LYS A 106 16.43 4.16 14.11
CA LYS A 106 16.82 3.22 15.17
C LYS A 106 17.75 3.81 16.25
N TYR A 107 18.60 4.76 15.89
CA TYR A 107 19.54 5.43 16.80
C TYR A 107 19.04 6.78 17.35
N LEU A 108 17.81 7.17 17.02
CA LEU A 108 17.15 8.39 17.45
C LEU A 108 16.12 8.09 18.55
N ARG A 109 15.82 9.09 19.39
CA ARG A 109 14.78 9.01 20.42
C ARG A 109 13.45 9.56 19.87
N LEU A 110 13.02 9.04 18.73
CA LEU A 110 11.76 9.38 18.08
C LEU A 110 10.86 8.14 18.05
N ARG A 111 9.56 8.32 18.27
CA ARG A 111 8.58 7.24 18.16
C ARG A 111 7.71 7.50 16.95
N SER A 112 7.48 6.43 16.19
CA SER A 112 6.55 6.39 15.08
C SER A 112 5.38 5.46 15.38
N MET A 113 4.27 5.69 14.70
CA MET A 113 3.20 4.71 14.60
C MET A 113 2.57 4.72 13.21
N VAL A 114 1.98 3.58 12.86
CA VAL A 114 1.16 3.44 11.65
C VAL A 114 -0.32 3.49 12.02
N MET A 115 -1.11 4.19 11.21
CA MET A 115 -2.53 4.46 11.46
C MET A 115 -3.36 4.18 10.21
N PHE A 116 -4.08 3.05 10.19
CA PHE A 116 -4.95 2.69 9.07
C PHE A 116 -6.24 1.96 9.46
N GLY A 117 -7.16 1.88 8.49
CA GLY A 117 -8.46 1.21 8.60
C GLY A 117 -8.39 -0.32 8.62
N GLY A 118 -9.50 -0.99 8.92
CA GLY A 118 -9.61 -2.46 8.83
C GLY A 118 -8.95 -3.25 9.97
N VAL A 119 -8.46 -2.55 10.99
CA VAL A 119 -8.08 -3.09 12.31
C VAL A 119 -8.79 -2.27 13.39
N GLY A 120 -8.88 -2.81 14.61
CA GLY A 120 -9.48 -2.09 15.74
C GLY A 120 -8.80 -0.74 15.99
N ILE A 121 -9.59 0.28 16.37
CA ILE A 121 -9.08 1.64 16.61
C ILE A 121 -8.43 1.77 18.00
N ASN A 122 -8.91 1.01 18.99
CA ASN A 122 -8.45 1.11 20.39
C ASN A 122 -6.93 0.88 20.56
N PRO A 123 -6.29 -0.10 19.91
CA PRO A 123 -4.83 -0.23 19.96
C PRO A 123 -4.09 1.02 19.48
N GLN A 124 -4.61 1.71 18.46
CA GLN A 124 -4.03 2.96 17.94
C GLN A 124 -4.22 4.10 18.93
N ILE A 125 -5.39 4.19 19.59
CA ILE A 125 -5.67 5.16 20.66
C ILE A 125 -4.70 4.96 21.84
N GLU A 126 -4.49 3.72 22.28
CA GLU A 126 -3.56 3.41 23.38
C GLU A 126 -2.11 3.73 23.01
N GLN A 127 -1.72 3.54 21.75
CA GLN A 127 -0.39 3.93 21.27
C GLN A 127 -0.21 5.46 21.27
N LEU A 128 -1.21 6.22 20.79
CA LEU A 128 -1.21 7.69 20.86
C LEU A 128 -1.12 8.20 22.31
N LYS A 129 -1.75 7.50 23.26
CA LYS A 129 -1.68 7.85 24.69
C LYS A 129 -0.27 7.76 25.26
N ARG A 130 0.58 6.87 24.74
CA ARG A 130 1.98 6.74 25.14
C ARG A 130 2.86 7.88 24.58
N GLY A 131 2.34 8.65 23.63
CA GLY A 131 3.06 9.73 22.95
C GLY A 131 3.81 9.23 21.72
N VAL A 132 3.65 9.95 20.61
CA VAL A 132 4.23 9.62 19.31
C VAL A 132 4.56 10.92 18.57
N GLU A 133 5.76 11.00 18.00
CA GLU A 133 6.23 12.17 17.25
C GLU A 133 5.90 12.06 15.74
N ILE A 134 5.85 10.85 15.19
CA ILE A 134 5.65 10.61 13.75
C ILE A 134 4.43 9.70 13.54
N VAL A 135 3.45 10.18 12.78
CA VAL A 135 2.29 9.38 12.37
C VAL A 135 2.35 9.13 10.88
N VAL A 136 2.32 7.85 10.49
CA VAL A 136 2.15 7.43 9.09
C VAL A 136 0.73 6.89 8.94
N ALA A 137 -0.11 7.53 8.12
CA ALA A 137 -1.54 7.25 8.10
C ALA A 137 -2.15 7.12 6.70
N THR A 138 -3.23 6.36 6.62
CA THR A 138 -4.20 6.48 5.51
C THR A 138 -5.23 7.56 5.82
N PRO A 139 -5.64 8.41 4.85
CA PRO A 139 -6.49 9.59 5.10
C PRO A 139 -7.77 9.31 5.90
N GLY A 140 -8.54 8.29 5.51
CA GLY A 140 -9.81 7.96 6.17
C GLY A 140 -9.65 7.62 7.65
N ARG A 141 -8.66 6.78 8.02
CA ARG A 141 -8.43 6.43 9.43
C ARG A 141 -7.96 7.63 10.25
N LEU A 142 -7.13 8.51 9.68
CA LEU A 142 -6.72 9.72 10.37
C LEU A 142 -7.93 10.59 10.71
N LEU A 143 -8.86 10.76 9.76
CA LEU A 143 -10.09 11.50 9.99
C LEU A 143 -10.98 10.85 11.07
N ASP A 144 -11.03 9.52 11.16
CA ASP A 144 -11.71 8.85 12.28
C ASP A 144 -11.11 9.29 13.62
N HIS A 145 -9.77 9.27 13.74
CA HIS A 145 -9.08 9.69 14.96
C HIS A 145 -9.30 11.17 15.31
N VAL A 146 -9.28 12.04 14.30
CA VAL A 146 -9.58 13.47 14.44
C VAL A 146 -11.02 13.67 14.93
N SER A 147 -11.99 12.98 14.31
CA SER A 147 -13.41 13.08 14.68
C SER A 147 -13.67 12.64 16.12
N GLN A 148 -12.95 11.61 16.59
CA GLN A 148 -13.03 11.10 17.96
C GLN A 148 -12.15 11.88 18.94
N ARG A 149 -11.42 12.92 18.49
CA ARG A 149 -10.48 13.72 19.29
C ARG A 149 -9.44 12.87 20.02
N THR A 150 -8.98 11.81 19.35
CA THR A 150 -7.98 10.87 19.91
C THR A 150 -6.55 11.22 19.48
N ILE A 151 -6.40 12.10 18.49
CA ILE A 151 -5.13 12.64 18.01
C ILE A 151 -5.18 14.18 18.03
N ASP A 152 -4.07 14.79 18.41
CA ASP A 152 -3.85 16.23 18.29
C ASP A 152 -2.77 16.47 17.23
N LEU A 153 -3.12 17.27 16.21
CA LEU A 153 -2.26 17.59 15.08
C LEU A 153 -1.77 19.05 15.11
N SER A 154 -2.07 19.80 16.17
CA SER A 154 -1.75 21.23 16.29
C SER A 154 -0.26 21.56 16.31
N GLN A 155 0.60 20.55 16.52
CA GLN A 155 2.06 20.68 16.55
C GLN A 155 2.74 20.03 15.33
N VAL A 156 1.98 19.69 14.29
CA VAL A 156 2.57 19.14 13.06
C VAL A 156 3.37 20.22 12.34
N GLU A 157 4.67 19.99 12.23
CA GLU A 157 5.64 20.86 11.57
C GLU A 157 5.94 20.41 10.14
N LEU A 158 5.74 19.12 9.83
CA LEU A 158 6.06 18.52 8.54
C LEU A 158 4.93 17.60 8.06
N LEU A 159 4.43 17.86 6.85
CA LEU A 159 3.44 17.04 6.16
C LEU A 159 4.07 16.41 4.91
N VAL A 160 3.92 15.10 4.75
CA VAL A 160 4.29 14.38 3.53
C VAL A 160 3.05 13.76 2.89
N LEU A 161 2.85 14.00 1.59
CA LEU A 161 1.94 13.21 0.74
C LEU A 161 2.77 12.27 -0.12
N ASP A 162 2.75 10.98 0.18
CA ASP A 162 3.42 9.95 -0.63
C ASP A 162 2.43 9.24 -1.55
N GLU A 163 2.87 8.96 -2.79
CA GLU A 163 2.02 8.51 -3.90
C GLU A 163 0.75 9.36 -4.05
N ALA A 164 0.94 10.69 -4.17
CA ALA A 164 -0.16 11.64 -4.24
C ALA A 164 -1.12 11.36 -5.39
N ASP A 165 -0.61 11.06 -6.58
CA ASP A 165 -1.40 10.65 -7.75
C ASP A 165 -2.35 9.48 -7.43
N ARG A 166 -1.86 8.49 -6.68
CA ARG A 166 -2.68 7.36 -6.24
C ARG A 166 -3.77 7.74 -5.26
N MET A 167 -3.49 8.70 -4.36
CA MET A 167 -4.53 9.21 -3.48
C MET A 167 -5.65 9.90 -4.26
N LEU A 168 -5.34 10.60 -5.36
CA LEU A 168 -6.35 11.21 -6.22
C LEU A 168 -7.13 10.15 -7.01
N ASP A 169 -6.45 9.16 -7.61
CA ASP A 169 -7.08 8.04 -8.32
C ASP A 169 -8.11 7.30 -7.44
N MET A 170 -7.82 7.21 -6.14
CA MET A 170 -8.67 6.55 -5.13
C MET A 170 -9.77 7.46 -4.56
N GLY A 171 -9.84 8.72 -5.00
CA GLY A 171 -10.85 9.68 -4.56
C GLY A 171 -10.60 10.31 -3.19
N PHE A 172 -9.39 10.18 -2.62
CA PHE A 172 -9.06 10.73 -1.30
C PHE A 172 -8.88 12.26 -1.29
N ILE A 173 -9.04 12.94 -2.42
CA ILE A 173 -8.89 14.40 -2.50
C ILE A 173 -9.77 15.14 -1.49
N HIS A 174 -10.99 14.67 -1.24
CA HIS A 174 -11.88 15.27 -0.25
C HIS A 174 -11.39 15.07 1.18
N ASP A 175 -10.85 13.88 1.48
CA ASP A 175 -10.33 13.56 2.80
C ASP A 175 -9.03 14.32 3.09
N ILE A 176 -8.14 14.42 2.09
CA ILE A 176 -6.94 15.25 2.17
C ILE A 176 -7.31 16.70 2.51
N ARG A 177 -8.28 17.29 1.80
CA ARG A 177 -8.73 18.67 2.09
C ARG A 177 -9.22 18.84 3.53
N LYS A 178 -9.98 17.88 4.07
CA LYS A 178 -10.42 17.91 5.47
C LYS A 178 -9.24 17.84 6.44
N ILE A 179 -8.23 17.01 6.14
CA ILE A 179 -7.02 16.90 6.95
C ILE A 179 -6.26 18.23 6.94
N LEU A 180 -6.07 18.86 5.78
CA LEU A 180 -5.36 20.14 5.68
C LEU A 180 -6.01 21.24 6.54
N ASN A 181 -7.33 21.23 6.69
CA ASN A 181 -8.06 22.19 7.51
C ASN A 181 -7.83 22.04 9.03
N VAL A 182 -7.37 20.87 9.48
CA VAL A 182 -7.07 20.64 10.90
C VAL A 182 -5.57 20.70 11.21
N LEU A 183 -4.73 20.93 10.20
CA LEU A 183 -3.29 21.08 10.36
C LEU A 183 -2.90 22.55 10.58
N PRO A 184 -1.77 22.83 11.25
CA PRO A 184 -1.25 24.18 11.43
C PRO A 184 -0.97 24.86 10.09
N ALA A 185 -1.32 26.14 9.96
CA ALA A 185 -1.11 26.88 8.70
C ALA A 185 0.38 26.98 8.32
N LYS A 186 1.27 27.16 9.32
CA LYS A 186 2.72 27.18 9.13
C LYS A 186 3.29 25.79 9.38
N ARG A 187 3.70 25.12 8.30
CA ARG A 187 4.35 23.81 8.28
C ARG A 187 5.09 23.64 6.96
N GLN A 188 6.06 22.74 6.90
CA GLN A 188 6.70 22.32 5.65
C GLN A 188 5.85 21.22 4.99
N ASN A 189 5.57 21.36 3.70
CA ASN A 189 4.80 20.39 2.92
C ASN A 189 5.66 19.74 1.84
N LEU A 190 5.63 18.41 1.79
CA LEU A 190 6.36 17.62 0.81
C LEU A 190 5.35 16.77 0.01
N LEU A 191 5.34 16.90 -1.31
CA LEU A 191 4.48 16.11 -2.21
C LEU A 191 5.34 15.23 -3.09
N PHE A 192 5.17 13.92 -2.96
CA PHE A 192 5.81 12.90 -3.78
C PHE A 192 4.79 12.22 -4.68
N SER A 193 5.08 12.19 -5.98
CA SER A 193 4.21 11.59 -7.00
C SER A 193 5.02 10.80 -8.01
N ALA A 194 4.42 9.79 -8.64
CA ALA A 194 5.03 9.14 -9.80
C ALA A 194 4.79 9.94 -11.09
N THR A 195 3.74 10.77 -11.10
CA THR A 195 3.29 11.53 -12.27
C THR A 195 3.04 13.01 -11.96
N PHE A 196 3.13 13.86 -12.99
CA PHE A 196 2.81 15.29 -12.95
C PHE A 196 1.56 15.61 -13.77
N SER A 197 0.47 14.88 -13.51
CA SER A 197 -0.84 15.19 -14.11
C SER A 197 -1.31 16.59 -13.70
N ASP A 198 -2.23 17.17 -14.48
CA ASP A 198 -2.81 18.49 -14.16
C ASP A 198 -3.49 18.50 -12.79
N ASP A 199 -4.10 17.38 -12.40
CA ASP A 199 -4.69 17.22 -11.07
C ASP A 199 -3.64 17.26 -9.95
N ILE A 200 -2.44 16.69 -10.19
CA ILE A 200 -1.32 16.77 -9.25
C ILE A 200 -0.77 18.18 -9.16
N ARG A 201 -0.64 18.87 -10.30
CA ARG A 201 -0.25 20.29 -10.33
C ARG A 201 -1.24 21.13 -9.54
N ALA A 202 -2.54 20.96 -9.78
CA ALA A 202 -3.59 21.67 -9.06
C ALA A 202 -3.62 21.36 -7.55
N LEU A 203 -3.28 20.13 -7.14
CA LEU A 203 -3.09 19.81 -5.72
C LEU A 203 -1.85 20.50 -5.15
N ALA A 204 -0.72 20.44 -5.88
CA ALA A 204 0.54 21.05 -5.47
C ALA A 204 0.39 22.57 -5.29
N ASP A 205 -0.23 23.27 -6.24
CA ASP A 205 -0.43 24.73 -6.21
C ASP A 205 -1.26 25.20 -5.01
N ARG A 206 -2.15 24.35 -4.50
CA ARG A 206 -2.99 24.65 -3.32
C ARG A 206 -2.32 24.27 -2.00
N LEU A 207 -1.44 23.28 -2.03
CA LEU A 207 -0.84 22.70 -0.83
C LEU A 207 0.52 23.32 -0.50
N LEU A 208 1.33 23.55 -1.53
CA LEU A 208 2.74 23.91 -1.41
C LEU A 208 2.93 25.41 -1.57
N ASN A 209 3.91 25.96 -0.85
CA ASN A 209 4.30 27.37 -0.95
C ASN A 209 5.69 27.51 -1.56
N ASN A 210 5.77 28.03 -2.79
CA ASN A 210 7.00 28.19 -3.56
C ASN A 210 7.91 26.94 -3.52
N PRO A 211 7.40 25.75 -3.91
CA PRO A 211 8.14 24.51 -3.73
C PRO A 211 9.34 24.41 -4.66
N ALA A 212 10.42 23.82 -4.17
CA ALA A 212 11.43 23.27 -5.06
C ALA A 212 10.79 22.14 -5.89
N SER A 213 10.97 22.16 -7.21
CA SER A 213 10.51 21.09 -8.09
C SER A 213 11.68 20.21 -8.51
N ILE A 214 11.60 18.93 -8.15
CA ILE A 214 12.59 17.93 -8.54
C ILE A 214 11.89 16.90 -9.41
N GLU A 215 12.29 16.84 -10.68
CA GLU A 215 11.89 15.79 -11.59
C GLU A 215 13.12 14.97 -11.95
N VAL A 216 13.19 13.75 -11.42
CA VAL A 216 14.25 12.83 -11.81
C VAL A 216 13.86 12.22 -13.15
N ALA A 217 14.60 12.60 -14.18
CA ALA A 217 14.43 12.08 -15.53
C ALA A 217 14.37 10.55 -15.49
N ARG A 218 13.45 9.98 -16.27
CA ARG A 218 13.35 8.54 -16.51
C ARG A 218 14.63 8.08 -17.21
N ARG A 219 15.66 7.70 -16.44
CA ARG A 219 16.74 6.88 -17.00
C ARG A 219 16.14 5.51 -17.23
N ASN A 220 15.79 5.28 -18.50
CA ASN A 220 15.09 4.13 -19.03
C ASN A 220 13.65 4.06 -18.51
N THR A 221 12.65 4.13 -19.40
CA THR A 221 11.30 3.78 -18.95
C THR A 221 11.33 2.33 -18.45
N THR A 222 10.55 1.98 -17.43
CA THR A 222 10.41 0.56 -17.02
C THR A 222 10.14 -0.37 -18.22
N ALA A 223 9.41 0.14 -19.21
CA ALA A 223 9.12 -0.59 -20.44
C ALA A 223 10.36 -0.82 -21.34
N GLU A 224 11.46 -0.10 -21.14
CA GLU A 224 12.72 -0.28 -21.86
C GLU A 224 13.68 -1.25 -21.14
N THR A 225 13.62 -1.38 -19.81
CA THR A 225 14.53 -2.27 -19.05
C THR A 225 13.96 -3.65 -18.74
N VAL A 226 12.64 -3.80 -18.78
CA VAL A 226 11.96 -5.07 -18.49
C VAL A 226 11.78 -5.85 -19.79
N ASP A 227 12.24 -7.10 -19.81
CA ASP A 227 11.94 -8.02 -20.90
C ASP A 227 10.44 -8.35 -20.88
N GLN A 228 9.77 -8.12 -22.00
CA GLN A 228 8.31 -8.17 -22.07
C GLN A 228 7.87 -9.11 -23.17
N ARG A 229 7.08 -10.11 -22.78
CA ARG A 229 6.55 -11.13 -23.70
C ARG A 229 5.05 -11.26 -23.56
N VAL A 230 4.39 -11.43 -24.70
CA VAL A 230 2.97 -11.76 -24.78
C VAL A 230 2.84 -13.21 -25.18
N TYR A 231 2.06 -13.97 -24.43
CA TYR A 231 1.62 -15.31 -24.81
C TYR A 231 0.14 -15.25 -25.17
N PRO A 232 -0.20 -15.34 -26.47
CA PRO A 232 -1.58 -15.54 -26.89
C PRO A 232 -2.08 -16.88 -26.37
N VAL A 233 -3.27 -16.91 -25.77
CA VAL A 233 -3.87 -18.13 -25.20
C VAL A 233 -5.38 -17.99 -25.09
N ASP A 234 -6.09 -19.11 -25.20
CA ASP A 234 -7.53 -19.16 -24.95
C ASP A 234 -7.86 -18.76 -23.51
N ARG A 235 -8.99 -18.08 -23.34
CA ARG A 235 -9.44 -17.55 -22.04
C ARG A 235 -9.42 -18.61 -20.94
N GLU A 236 -9.92 -19.80 -21.24
CA GLU A 236 -10.04 -20.91 -20.28
C GLU A 236 -8.69 -21.56 -19.95
N ARG A 237 -7.71 -21.44 -20.85
CA ARG A 237 -6.41 -22.11 -20.77
C ARG A 237 -5.31 -21.26 -20.13
N LYS A 238 -5.57 -19.97 -19.87
CA LYS A 238 -4.64 -19.06 -19.18
C LYS A 238 -4.04 -19.63 -17.90
N ARG A 239 -4.86 -20.30 -17.07
CA ARG A 239 -4.40 -20.93 -15.82
C ARG A 239 -3.37 -22.03 -16.09
N GLU A 240 -3.67 -22.91 -17.03
CA GLU A 240 -2.81 -24.03 -17.38
C GLU A 240 -1.49 -23.54 -17.95
N LEU A 241 -1.54 -22.52 -18.80
CA LEU A 241 -0.35 -21.87 -19.33
C LEU A 241 0.51 -21.25 -18.21
N LEU A 242 -0.10 -20.51 -17.28
CA LEU A 242 0.61 -19.96 -16.12
C LEU A 242 1.29 -21.08 -15.30
N ALA A 243 0.55 -22.13 -14.96
CA ALA A 243 1.08 -23.23 -14.17
C ALA A 243 2.17 -24.02 -14.94
N HIS A 244 2.07 -24.10 -16.26
CA HIS A 244 3.10 -24.70 -17.12
C HIS A 244 4.38 -23.88 -17.09
N LEU A 245 4.30 -22.57 -17.38
CA LEU A 245 5.46 -21.67 -17.39
C LEU A 245 6.20 -21.66 -16.04
N VAL A 246 5.43 -21.58 -14.94
CA VAL A 246 5.99 -21.56 -13.58
C VAL A 246 6.76 -22.84 -13.28
N ARG A 247 6.27 -24.01 -13.72
CA ARG A 247 6.94 -25.29 -13.49
C ARG A 247 8.13 -25.51 -14.43
N GLN A 248 7.95 -25.21 -15.71
CA GLN A 248 8.95 -25.45 -16.74
C GLN A 248 10.23 -24.63 -16.47
N HIS A 249 10.07 -23.39 -16.04
CA HIS A 249 11.18 -22.47 -15.77
C HIS A 249 11.53 -22.36 -14.29
N ASP A 250 10.92 -23.19 -13.45
CA ASP A 250 11.05 -23.19 -12.00
C ASP A 250 10.96 -21.79 -11.36
N TRP A 251 9.95 -21.00 -11.75
CA TRP A 251 9.84 -19.61 -11.27
C TRP A 251 9.48 -19.52 -9.79
N HIS A 252 10.17 -18.64 -9.08
CA HIS A 252 9.90 -18.28 -7.69
C HIS A 252 9.56 -16.79 -7.55
N GLN A 253 8.82 -16.44 -6.49
CA GLN A 253 8.38 -15.08 -6.21
C GLN A 253 7.69 -14.40 -7.40
N VAL A 254 6.69 -15.06 -7.97
CA VAL A 254 5.92 -14.55 -9.11
C VAL A 254 4.75 -13.70 -8.65
N LEU A 255 4.71 -12.43 -9.06
CA LEU A 255 3.55 -11.56 -8.83
C LEU A 255 2.58 -11.64 -10.01
N VAL A 256 1.38 -12.13 -9.75
CA VAL A 256 0.35 -12.39 -10.78
C VAL A 256 -0.78 -11.39 -10.64
N PHE A 257 -1.05 -10.61 -11.69
CA PHE A 257 -2.12 -9.61 -11.71
C PHE A 257 -3.39 -10.14 -12.38
N THR A 258 -4.50 -10.02 -11.66
CA THR A 258 -5.85 -10.36 -12.11
C THR A 258 -6.77 -9.14 -12.04
N ARG A 259 -7.82 -9.12 -12.86
CA ARG A 259 -8.75 -7.99 -12.96
C ARG A 259 -9.66 -7.86 -11.74
N THR A 260 -10.07 -8.98 -11.15
CA THR A 260 -11.09 -8.99 -10.10
C THR A 260 -10.65 -9.76 -8.86
N LYS A 261 -11.14 -9.32 -7.70
CA LYS A 261 -10.88 -9.99 -6.40
C LYS A 261 -11.38 -11.44 -6.36
N HIS A 262 -12.47 -11.74 -7.06
CA HIS A 262 -13.00 -13.10 -7.15
C HIS A 262 -12.11 -13.98 -8.04
N GLY A 263 -11.65 -13.44 -9.17
CA GLY A 263 -10.64 -14.08 -10.01
C GLY A 263 -9.35 -14.37 -9.26
N ALA A 264 -8.86 -13.42 -8.45
CA ALA A 264 -7.67 -13.61 -7.63
C ALA A 264 -7.79 -14.80 -6.66
N ASN A 265 -8.91 -14.93 -5.94
CA ASN A 265 -9.13 -16.06 -5.03
C ASN A 265 -9.21 -17.38 -5.79
N ARG A 266 -10.03 -17.43 -6.84
CA ARG A 266 -10.22 -18.64 -7.64
C ARG A 266 -8.90 -19.12 -8.23
N LEU A 267 -8.11 -18.21 -8.79
CA LEU A 267 -6.81 -18.54 -9.38
C LEU A 267 -5.83 -19.03 -8.31
N ALA A 268 -5.72 -18.37 -7.16
CA ALA A 268 -4.82 -18.82 -6.09
C ALA A 268 -5.20 -20.21 -5.54
N GLU A 269 -6.49 -20.47 -5.36
CA GLU A 269 -6.99 -21.79 -4.94
C GLU A 269 -6.69 -22.87 -5.99
N GLN A 270 -6.90 -22.56 -7.27
CA GLN A 270 -6.60 -23.49 -8.36
C GLN A 270 -5.10 -23.79 -8.46
N LEU A 271 -4.24 -22.77 -8.42
CA LEU A 271 -2.79 -22.94 -8.42
C LEU A 271 -2.30 -23.78 -7.22
N THR A 272 -2.91 -23.57 -6.05
CA THR A 272 -2.60 -24.37 -4.85
C THR A 272 -2.98 -25.84 -5.04
N LYS A 273 -4.13 -26.14 -5.65
CA LYS A 273 -4.54 -27.52 -6.01
C LYS A 273 -3.59 -28.14 -7.03
N ASP A 274 -3.03 -27.32 -7.90
CA ASP A 274 -2.03 -27.70 -8.89
C ASP A 274 -0.63 -27.90 -8.26
N GLY A 275 -0.50 -27.81 -6.92
CA GLY A 275 0.75 -28.01 -6.19
C GLY A 275 1.68 -26.78 -6.15
N LEU A 276 1.20 -25.62 -6.59
CA LEU A 276 1.94 -24.36 -6.58
C LEU A 276 1.49 -23.49 -5.40
N SER A 277 2.38 -23.24 -4.45
CA SER A 277 2.10 -22.39 -3.28
C SER A 277 1.67 -20.98 -3.71
N ALA A 278 0.39 -20.66 -3.52
CA ALA A 278 -0.21 -19.41 -4.00
C ALA A 278 -1.18 -18.78 -2.99
N LEU A 279 -1.12 -17.46 -2.81
CA LEU A 279 -2.08 -16.70 -2.00
C LEU A 279 -2.61 -15.50 -2.77
N ALA A 280 -3.85 -15.12 -2.48
CA ALA A 280 -4.49 -13.95 -3.06
C ALA A 280 -4.40 -12.72 -2.14
N ILE A 281 -4.08 -11.55 -2.71
CA ILE A 281 -4.09 -10.25 -2.04
C ILE A 281 -5.02 -9.26 -2.76
N HIS A 282 -6.08 -8.83 -2.07
CA HIS A 282 -7.07 -7.88 -2.61
C HIS A 282 -7.79 -7.08 -1.51
N GLY A 283 -8.52 -6.03 -1.89
CA GLY A 283 -9.27 -5.14 -0.96
C GLY A 283 -10.21 -5.85 0.02
N ASN A 284 -10.83 -6.96 -0.40
CA ASN A 284 -11.73 -7.76 0.45
C ASN A 284 -11.02 -8.74 1.42
N LYS A 285 -9.69 -8.88 1.39
CA LYS A 285 -8.98 -9.72 2.38
C LYS A 285 -8.87 -8.95 3.70
N SER A 286 -8.90 -9.68 4.81
CA SER A 286 -8.60 -9.08 6.11
C SER A 286 -7.17 -8.52 6.13
N GLN A 287 -6.92 -7.50 6.95
CA GLN A 287 -5.58 -6.93 7.03
C GLN A 287 -4.53 -7.96 7.45
N SER A 288 -4.85 -8.83 8.41
CA SER A 288 -3.97 -9.92 8.85
C SER A 288 -3.63 -10.88 7.71
N ALA A 289 -4.60 -11.23 6.86
CA ALA A 289 -4.37 -12.09 5.70
C ALA A 289 -3.47 -11.40 4.66
N ARG A 290 -3.66 -10.09 4.43
CA ARG A 290 -2.80 -9.31 3.52
C ARG A 290 -1.36 -9.24 4.04
N THR A 291 -1.17 -8.90 5.30
CA THR A 291 0.16 -8.85 5.94
C THR A 291 0.86 -10.20 5.90
N ARG A 292 0.14 -11.29 6.18
CA ARG A 292 0.67 -12.66 6.08
C ARG A 292 1.11 -13.00 4.67
N ALA A 293 0.25 -12.80 3.67
CA ALA A 293 0.57 -13.10 2.27
C ALA A 293 1.80 -12.32 1.80
N LEU A 294 1.91 -11.04 2.19
CA LEU A 294 3.09 -10.21 1.93
C LEU A 294 4.35 -10.74 2.59
N SER A 295 4.27 -11.10 3.86
CA SER A 295 5.40 -11.62 4.62
C SER A 295 5.93 -12.92 4.02
N GLU A 296 5.04 -13.86 3.70
CA GLU A 296 5.42 -15.14 3.09
C GLU A 296 5.99 -14.96 1.68
N PHE A 297 5.48 -14.00 0.91
CA PHE A 297 6.01 -13.67 -0.41
C PHE A 297 7.40 -13.03 -0.34
N LYS A 298 7.61 -12.07 0.56
CA LYS A 298 8.91 -11.44 0.79
C LYS A 298 9.96 -12.44 1.29
N ALA A 299 9.54 -13.39 2.13
CA ALA A 299 10.41 -14.46 2.63
C ALA A 299 10.75 -15.53 1.58
N GLY A 300 10.14 -15.49 0.38
CA GLY A 300 10.33 -16.50 -0.67
C GLY A 300 9.65 -17.83 -0.39
N THR A 301 8.90 -17.97 0.71
CA THR A 301 8.16 -19.20 1.06
C THR A 301 6.89 -19.36 0.23
N LEU A 302 6.33 -18.25 -0.25
CA LEU A 302 5.22 -18.23 -1.19
C LEU A 302 5.74 -18.10 -2.62
N ARG A 303 5.34 -19.03 -3.50
CA ARG A 303 5.80 -19.06 -4.90
C ARG A 303 5.05 -18.05 -5.76
N LEU A 304 3.73 -17.92 -5.59
CA LEU A 304 2.90 -16.97 -6.35
C LEU A 304 2.06 -16.09 -5.43
N LEU A 305 2.08 -14.77 -5.69
CA LEU A 305 1.16 -13.82 -5.08
C LEU A 305 0.19 -13.31 -6.13
N VAL A 306 -1.10 -13.67 -6.01
CA VAL A 306 -2.15 -13.27 -6.94
C VAL A 306 -2.83 -11.99 -6.46
N ALA A 307 -2.68 -10.90 -7.19
CA ALA A 307 -3.11 -9.57 -6.79
C ALA A 307 -4.10 -8.94 -7.78
N THR A 308 -4.86 -7.98 -7.29
CA THR A 308 -5.55 -6.96 -8.12
C THR A 308 -4.75 -5.66 -8.11
N ASP A 309 -4.89 -4.81 -9.13
CA ASP A 309 -4.18 -3.51 -9.22
C ASP A 309 -4.21 -2.70 -7.93
N ILE A 310 -5.40 -2.50 -7.36
CA ILE A 310 -5.61 -1.71 -6.14
C ILE A 310 -4.83 -2.27 -4.95
N ALA A 311 -4.69 -3.59 -4.90
CA ALA A 311 -4.09 -4.28 -3.77
C ALA A 311 -2.58 -4.40 -3.87
N ALA A 312 -2.07 -4.44 -5.11
CA ALA A 312 -0.65 -4.43 -5.42
C ALA A 312 -0.03 -3.03 -5.37
N ARG A 313 -0.85 -1.97 -5.52
CA ARG A 313 -0.41 -0.59 -5.33
C ARG A 313 -0.02 -0.36 -3.86
N GLY A 314 1.15 0.25 -3.66
CA GLY A 314 1.71 0.45 -2.32
C GLY A 314 2.20 -0.82 -1.64
N ILE A 315 2.40 -1.92 -2.38
CA ILE A 315 3.24 -3.00 -1.90
C ILE A 315 4.68 -2.77 -2.37
N ASP A 316 5.59 -2.47 -1.46
CA ASP A 316 7.04 -2.56 -1.61
C ASP A 316 7.50 -4.03 -1.74
N ILE A 317 7.26 -4.63 -2.90
CA ILE A 317 7.98 -5.81 -3.39
C ILE A 317 8.55 -5.46 -4.77
N ASP A 318 9.47 -4.49 -4.79
CA ASP A 318 10.19 -4.13 -6.00
C ASP A 318 11.34 -5.14 -6.25
N GLN A 319 11.82 -5.22 -7.50
CA GLN A 319 12.89 -6.13 -7.94
C GLN A 319 12.49 -7.62 -7.96
N LEU A 320 11.24 -7.90 -8.31
CA LEU A 320 10.81 -9.28 -8.54
C LEU A 320 11.45 -9.87 -9.81
N PRO A 321 11.80 -11.17 -9.83
CA PRO A 321 12.25 -11.83 -11.05
C PRO A 321 11.17 -11.83 -12.14
N HIS A 322 9.92 -12.10 -11.73
CA HIS A 322 8.80 -12.31 -12.66
C HIS A 322 7.52 -11.58 -12.25
N VAL A 323 6.94 -10.88 -13.21
CA VAL A 323 5.60 -10.30 -13.12
C VAL A 323 4.73 -10.89 -14.21
N VAL A 324 3.56 -11.40 -13.87
CA VAL A 324 2.60 -11.95 -14.84
C VAL A 324 1.31 -11.15 -14.84
N ASN A 325 0.96 -10.59 -15.99
CA ASN A 325 -0.38 -10.09 -16.27
C ASN A 325 -1.26 -11.26 -16.72
N PHE A 326 -1.96 -11.89 -15.76
CA PHE A 326 -2.94 -12.92 -16.06
C PHE A 326 -4.14 -12.33 -16.80
N ASP A 327 -4.55 -11.14 -16.39
CA ASP A 327 -5.52 -10.28 -17.09
C ASP A 327 -4.85 -8.97 -17.47
N LEU A 328 -5.04 -8.46 -18.70
CA LEU A 328 -4.56 -7.11 -19.03
C LEU A 328 -5.35 -6.03 -18.28
N PRO A 329 -4.68 -4.93 -17.84
CA PRO A 329 -5.35 -3.83 -17.17
C PRO A 329 -6.28 -3.07 -18.12
N ASN A 330 -7.37 -2.52 -17.58
CA ASN A 330 -8.31 -1.71 -18.35
C ASN A 330 -7.76 -0.31 -18.70
N VAL A 331 -6.75 0.15 -17.95
CA VAL A 331 -6.09 1.44 -18.09
C VAL A 331 -4.63 1.16 -18.48
N PRO A 332 -4.14 1.61 -19.65
CA PRO A 332 -2.79 1.33 -20.13
C PRO A 332 -1.68 1.73 -19.16
N GLU A 333 -1.85 2.84 -18.43
CA GLU A 333 -0.86 3.33 -17.47
C GLU A 333 -0.63 2.32 -16.34
N ASP A 334 -1.65 1.54 -15.97
CA ASP A 334 -1.50 0.51 -14.95
C ASP A 334 -0.59 -0.62 -15.40
N TYR A 335 -0.51 -0.91 -16.70
CA TYR A 335 0.44 -1.90 -17.22
C TYR A 335 1.88 -1.53 -16.87
N VAL A 336 2.26 -0.27 -17.10
CA VAL A 336 3.61 0.26 -16.76
C VAL A 336 3.89 0.13 -15.27
N HIS A 337 2.87 0.32 -14.42
CA HIS A 337 2.99 0.17 -12.97
C HIS A 337 3.12 -1.28 -12.50
N ARG A 338 2.47 -2.22 -13.19
CA ARG A 338 2.57 -3.65 -12.92
C ARG A 338 3.96 -4.17 -13.25
N ILE A 339 4.41 -3.93 -14.49
CA ILE A 339 5.75 -4.37 -14.93
C ILE A 339 6.86 -3.62 -14.17
N GLY A 340 6.54 -2.46 -13.60
CA GLY A 340 7.42 -1.73 -12.67
C GLY A 340 7.79 -2.48 -11.40
N ARG A 341 7.20 -3.64 -11.12
CA ARG A 341 7.60 -4.48 -9.99
C ARG A 341 8.81 -5.37 -10.29
N THR A 342 9.26 -5.40 -11.54
CA THR A 342 10.45 -6.14 -12.00
C THR A 342 11.44 -5.22 -12.73
N GLY A 343 12.65 -5.71 -13.03
CA GLY A 343 13.65 -5.04 -13.89
C GLY A 343 14.16 -3.69 -13.39
N ARG A 344 14.36 -3.53 -12.07
CA ARG A 344 14.85 -2.29 -11.43
C ARG A 344 16.29 -2.42 -10.95
N ALA A 345 16.99 -1.28 -10.82
CA ALA A 345 18.34 -1.18 -10.26
C ALA A 345 19.43 -2.04 -10.96
N GLY A 346 19.26 -2.32 -12.26
CA GLY A 346 20.21 -3.13 -13.04
C GLY A 346 19.98 -4.63 -12.97
N ALA A 347 18.96 -5.10 -12.22
CA ALA A 347 18.52 -6.49 -12.27
C ALA A 347 17.73 -6.77 -13.55
N GLU A 348 17.98 -7.92 -14.16
CA GLU A 348 17.13 -8.47 -15.23
C GLU A 348 15.79 -8.91 -14.65
N GLY A 349 14.71 -8.68 -15.40
CA GLY A 349 13.36 -8.93 -14.94
C GLY A 349 12.42 -9.16 -16.09
N GLU A 350 11.52 -10.12 -15.95
CA GLU A 350 10.60 -10.54 -17.00
C GLU A 350 9.14 -10.18 -16.65
N ALA A 351 8.47 -9.52 -17.58
CA ALA A 351 7.05 -9.25 -17.53
C ALA A 351 6.32 -10.02 -18.63
N ILE A 352 5.47 -10.95 -18.21
CA ILE A 352 4.70 -11.81 -19.11
C ILE A 352 3.25 -11.38 -19.12
N SER A 353 2.64 -11.36 -20.29
CA SER A 353 1.21 -11.08 -20.45
C SER A 353 0.50 -12.23 -21.14
N LEU A 354 -0.49 -12.81 -20.46
CA LEU A 354 -1.34 -13.85 -21.03
C LEU A 354 -2.55 -13.17 -21.68
N VAL A 355 -2.66 -13.24 -23.00
CA VAL A 355 -3.63 -12.44 -23.75
C VAL A 355 -4.63 -13.35 -24.46
N CYS A 356 -5.90 -13.19 -24.14
CA CYS A 356 -6.99 -13.83 -24.90
C CYS A 356 -7.61 -12.86 -25.91
N VAL A 357 -8.47 -13.40 -26.78
CA VAL A 357 -9.15 -12.66 -27.86
C VAL A 357 -9.90 -11.41 -27.36
N ASP A 358 -10.43 -11.44 -26.14
CA ASP A 358 -11.19 -10.33 -25.53
C ASP A 358 -10.31 -9.11 -25.26
N GLU A 359 -9.01 -9.33 -25.04
CA GLU A 359 -8.09 -8.32 -24.52
C GLU A 359 -7.24 -7.67 -25.62
N LEU A 360 -7.43 -8.04 -26.88
CA LEU A 360 -6.69 -7.49 -28.02
C LEU A 360 -6.83 -5.97 -28.15
N GLY A 361 -7.97 -5.41 -27.71
CA GLY A 361 -8.16 -3.96 -27.63
C GLY A 361 -7.30 -3.31 -26.55
N LEU A 362 -7.22 -3.94 -25.37
CA LEU A 362 -6.39 -3.46 -24.25
C LEU A 362 -4.91 -3.53 -24.60
N LEU A 363 -4.48 -4.62 -25.26
CA LEU A 363 -3.10 -4.77 -25.74
C LEU A 363 -2.72 -3.62 -26.69
N ARG A 364 -3.60 -3.28 -27.64
CA ARG A 364 -3.36 -2.16 -28.57
C ARG A 364 -3.21 -0.81 -27.86
N ASP A 365 -4.03 -0.55 -26.84
CA ASP A 365 -3.92 0.70 -26.07
C ASP A 365 -2.63 0.75 -25.24
N ILE A 366 -2.18 -0.40 -24.70
CA ILE A 366 -0.89 -0.54 -24.02
C ILE A 366 0.28 -0.29 -24.97
N GLU A 367 0.31 -0.95 -26.13
CA GLU A 367 1.35 -0.78 -27.16
C GLU A 367 1.43 0.67 -27.64
N ARG A 368 0.27 1.35 -27.76
CA ARG A 368 0.22 2.79 -28.10
C ARG A 368 0.86 3.65 -27.01
N LEU A 369 0.57 3.37 -25.73
CA LEU A 369 1.13 4.12 -24.60
C LEU A 369 2.66 3.96 -24.55
N ILE A 370 3.16 2.72 -24.67
CA ILE A 370 4.59 2.43 -24.60
C ILE A 370 5.33 2.70 -25.91
N LYS A 371 4.60 3.03 -27.00
CA LYS A 371 5.11 3.32 -28.35
C LYS A 371 5.96 2.19 -28.94
N ARG A 372 5.65 0.94 -28.58
CA ARG A 372 6.36 -0.27 -29.01
C ARG A 372 5.38 -1.44 -29.11
N LYS A 373 5.56 -2.30 -30.11
CA LYS A 373 4.88 -3.59 -30.17
C LYS A 373 5.55 -4.61 -29.27
N LEU A 374 4.75 -5.37 -28.52
CA LEU A 374 5.25 -6.43 -27.66
C LEU A 374 5.49 -7.70 -28.48
N GLU A 375 6.59 -8.39 -28.17
CA GLU A 375 6.89 -9.67 -28.82
C GLU A 375 5.84 -10.71 -28.41
N GLN A 376 5.28 -11.41 -29.40
CA GLN A 376 4.30 -12.46 -29.19
C GLN A 376 4.95 -13.82 -29.40
N THR A 377 4.85 -14.68 -28.41
CA THR A 377 5.36 -16.05 -28.45
C THR A 377 4.19 -17.01 -28.30
N VAL A 378 3.94 -17.81 -29.34
CA VAL A 378 2.96 -18.90 -29.27
C VAL A 378 3.65 -20.13 -28.69
N LEU A 379 3.14 -20.62 -27.57
CA LEU A 379 3.68 -21.82 -26.94
C LEU A 379 3.00 -23.07 -27.54
N PRO A 380 3.76 -24.08 -28.01
CA PRO A 380 3.17 -25.31 -28.54
C PRO A 380 2.21 -25.96 -27.55
N GLY A 381 1.04 -26.38 -28.05
CA GLY A 381 -0.03 -26.95 -27.26
C GLY A 381 -0.91 -25.91 -26.56
N PHE A 382 -0.63 -24.60 -26.66
CA PHE A 382 -1.47 -23.50 -26.16
C PHE A 382 -1.91 -22.55 -27.29
N GLU A 383 -2.01 -23.06 -28.51
CA GLU A 383 -2.48 -22.31 -29.67
C GLU A 383 -3.89 -21.76 -29.43
N VAL A 384 -4.14 -20.55 -29.93
CA VAL A 384 -5.45 -19.90 -29.82
C VAL A 384 -6.42 -20.54 -30.82
N ASP A 385 -7.59 -20.95 -30.35
CA ASP A 385 -8.66 -21.42 -31.23
C ASP A 385 -9.31 -20.22 -31.95
N PRO A 386 -9.21 -20.13 -33.29
CA PRO A 386 -9.75 -19.00 -34.05
C PRO A 386 -11.28 -18.93 -34.05
N SER A 387 -11.98 -19.98 -33.59
CA SER A 387 -13.44 -20.02 -33.51
C SER A 387 -14.02 -19.31 -32.29
N ILE A 388 -13.19 -19.00 -31.28
CA ILE A 388 -13.64 -18.36 -30.04
C ILE A 388 -14.01 -16.90 -30.30
N ALA A 389 -15.27 -16.56 -30.07
CA ALA A 389 -15.76 -15.19 -30.19
C ALA A 389 -15.32 -14.31 -29.00
N PRO A 390 -14.96 -13.04 -29.23
CA PRO A 390 -14.64 -12.11 -28.15
C PRO A 390 -15.87 -11.78 -27.30
N GLU A 391 -15.70 -11.84 -25.98
CA GLU A 391 -16.69 -11.40 -25.02
C GLU A 391 -16.38 -10.00 -24.48
N PRO A 392 -17.41 -9.21 -24.13
CA PRO A 392 -17.20 -7.90 -23.56
C PRO A 392 -16.53 -7.99 -22.18
N ILE A 393 -15.35 -7.37 -22.06
CA ILE A 393 -14.68 -7.20 -20.76
C ILE A 393 -15.52 -6.26 -19.91
N GLN A 394 -16.07 -6.77 -18.80
CA GLN A 394 -16.75 -5.95 -17.81
C GLN A 394 -15.74 -4.97 -17.18
N LYS A 395 -15.73 -3.73 -17.68
CA LYS A 395 -15.01 -2.62 -17.04
C LYS A 395 -15.67 -2.41 -15.68
N GLY A 396 -15.01 -2.85 -14.61
CA GLY A 396 -15.48 -2.69 -13.25
C GLY A 396 -15.99 -1.26 -13.06
N ARG A 397 -17.30 -1.13 -12.85
CA ARG A 397 -17.99 0.15 -12.80
C ARG A 397 -17.34 0.98 -11.69
N GLN A 398 -16.58 2.00 -12.07
CA GLN A 398 -16.30 3.14 -11.20
C GLN A 398 -17.66 3.61 -10.72
N GLN A 399 -17.90 3.47 -9.42
CA GLN A 399 -19.14 3.85 -8.78
C GLN A 399 -19.21 5.39 -8.81
N ARG A 400 -19.58 5.95 -9.97
CA ARG A 400 -20.03 7.33 -10.08
C ARG A 400 -21.34 7.40 -9.29
N GLY A 401 -21.24 7.90 -8.06
CA GLY A 401 -22.38 8.43 -7.34
C GLY A 401 -23.04 9.52 -8.18
N GLY A 402 -24.33 9.38 -8.40
CA GLY A 402 -25.14 10.32 -9.15
C GLY A 402 -26.60 9.95 -9.00
N GLY A 403 -27.23 10.42 -7.92
CA GLY A 403 -28.68 10.48 -7.85
C GLY A 403 -29.20 11.49 -8.87
N GLY A 404 -30.30 11.14 -9.54
CA GLY A 404 -30.97 12.03 -10.49
C GLY A 404 -32.08 11.31 -11.24
N GLN A 405 -33.33 11.63 -10.89
CA GLN A 405 -34.57 11.23 -11.55
C GLN A 405 -34.58 11.59 -13.06
N GLY A 406 -35.35 10.82 -13.83
CA GLY A 406 -36.14 11.41 -14.93
C GLY A 406 -36.12 10.71 -16.28
N GLN A 407 -37.25 10.07 -16.60
CA GLN A 407 -37.96 10.08 -17.89
C GLN A 407 -37.34 9.39 -19.13
N GLY A 408 -38.00 8.29 -19.53
CA GLY A 408 -38.19 7.89 -20.93
C GLY A 408 -39.52 7.15 -21.03
N ARG A 409 -40.63 7.80 -21.40
CA ARG A 409 -41.12 7.95 -22.80
C ARG A 409 -41.14 6.61 -23.56
N GLY A 410 -42.16 5.81 -23.29
CA GLY A 410 -42.63 4.76 -24.21
C GLY A 410 -43.59 5.40 -25.24
N ARG A 411 -43.27 5.22 -26.51
CA ARG A 411 -44.00 5.70 -27.69
C ARG A 411 -44.50 4.46 -28.42
N ALA A 412 -45.81 4.25 -28.47
CA ALA A 412 -46.50 3.31 -29.36
C ALA A 412 -47.90 3.90 -29.61
N GLU A 413 -48.05 4.59 -30.73
CA GLU A 413 -48.78 4.11 -31.93
C GLU A 413 -50.30 4.29 -31.80
N ALA A 414 -50.79 5.27 -32.56
CA ALA A 414 -52.19 5.56 -32.76
C ALA A 414 -52.64 4.99 -34.11
N ARG A 415 -53.76 4.26 -34.13
CA ARG A 415 -54.73 4.24 -35.23
C ARG A 415 -56.14 3.94 -34.71
N PRO A 416 -57.20 4.45 -35.37
CA PRO A 416 -58.50 4.67 -34.75
C PRO A 416 -59.65 3.83 -35.32
N ALA A 417 -60.80 3.91 -34.62
CA ALA A 417 -62.20 3.91 -35.09
C ALA A 417 -63.09 2.66 -34.91
N GLY A 418 -64.22 2.90 -34.24
CA GLY A 418 -65.55 2.27 -34.39
C GLY A 418 -65.81 1.06 -33.49
N ALA A 419 -66.95 0.86 -32.83
CA ALA A 419 -68.21 1.59 -32.63
C ALA A 419 -68.95 0.85 -31.49
N GLY A 420 -69.90 1.48 -30.79
CA GLY A 420 -70.91 0.72 -30.00
C GLY A 420 -71.34 1.35 -28.69
N GLU A 421 -72.58 1.82 -28.70
CA GLU A 421 -73.41 2.49 -27.69
C GLU A 421 -73.51 1.86 -26.28
N GLY A 422 -73.90 2.68 -25.29
CA GLY A 422 -74.58 2.18 -24.09
C GLY A 422 -74.38 3.00 -22.81
N ALA A 423 -75.15 4.06 -22.64
CA ALA A 423 -75.12 5.01 -21.52
C ALA A 423 -75.56 4.42 -20.15
N GLN A 424 -74.98 4.90 -19.04
CA GLN A 424 -75.69 5.75 -18.04
C GLN A 424 -74.90 5.99 -16.73
N ARG A 425 -75.16 7.18 -16.15
CA ARG A 425 -74.97 7.66 -14.75
C ARG A 425 -73.74 8.50 -14.39
N GLN A 426 -73.86 9.79 -14.74
CA GLN A 426 -73.93 10.96 -13.85
C GLN A 426 -73.13 10.98 -12.51
N ARG A 427 -72.16 11.90 -12.50
CA ARG A 427 -71.64 12.74 -11.37
C ARG A 427 -72.77 13.53 -10.66
N PRO A 428 -72.61 14.14 -9.45
CA PRO A 428 -71.49 15.05 -9.13
C PRO A 428 -71.03 15.20 -7.66
N ALA A 429 -70.00 16.04 -7.54
CA ALA A 429 -69.32 16.50 -6.33
C ALA A 429 -70.14 17.47 -5.46
N ARG A 430 -69.76 17.62 -4.18
CA ARG A 430 -69.62 18.93 -3.52
C ARG A 430 -68.79 18.88 -2.22
N GLN A 431 -68.09 19.98 -2.01
CA GLN A 431 -67.24 20.36 -0.87
C GLN A 431 -68.05 20.64 0.41
N GLY A 432 -67.38 20.63 1.58
CA GLY A 432 -67.69 21.56 2.68
C GLY A 432 -67.64 21.01 4.11
N GLN A 433 -66.55 21.35 4.82
CA GLN A 433 -66.42 21.70 6.25
C GLN A 433 -67.19 20.97 7.37
N GLY A 434 -66.41 20.56 8.40
CA GLY A 434 -66.71 20.85 9.82
C GLY A 434 -67.26 19.72 10.70
N ALA A 435 -66.64 19.52 11.87
CA ALA A 435 -67.15 18.98 13.17
C ALA A 435 -65.95 18.43 13.96
N GLN A 436 -65.53 18.83 15.18
CA GLN A 436 -66.20 19.21 16.44
C GLN A 436 -67.29 18.25 16.92
N GLY A 437 -67.06 17.64 18.09
CA GLY A 437 -68.14 17.28 19.01
C GLY A 437 -68.21 15.82 19.48
N ALA A 438 -67.53 15.55 20.61
CA ALA A 438 -68.04 14.96 21.85
C ALA A 438 -69.03 13.76 21.89
N GLY A 439 -68.73 12.85 22.84
CA GLY A 439 -69.65 11.94 23.53
C GLY A 439 -69.34 10.47 23.24
N GLY A 440 -69.08 9.57 24.19
CA GLY A 440 -69.16 9.56 25.65
C GLY A 440 -69.45 8.12 26.11
N GLN A 441 -68.86 7.70 27.24
CA GLN A 441 -69.06 6.43 27.98
C GLN A 441 -68.40 5.19 27.34
N GLY A 442 -67.65 4.33 28.01
CA GLY A 442 -67.39 3.99 29.42
C GLY A 442 -67.06 2.49 29.41
N GLY A 443 -66.23 1.85 30.24
CA GLY A 443 -65.32 2.19 31.32
C GLY A 443 -64.84 0.84 31.88
N GLN A 444 -63.63 0.74 32.44
CA GLN A 444 -63.33 0.04 33.70
C GLN A 444 -61.81 -0.05 33.97
N ARG A 445 -61.42 0.60 35.07
CA ARG A 445 -60.58 0.15 36.21
C ARG A 445 -59.20 -0.49 35.90
N GLY A 446 -58.09 -0.08 36.51
CA GLY A 446 -57.86 0.85 37.61
C GLY A 446 -56.37 0.90 38.03
N ASN A 447 -56.03 2.02 38.69
CA ASN A 447 -54.91 2.39 39.60
C ASN A 447 -53.89 1.32 40.03
N GLY A 448 -52.65 1.65 40.40
CA GLY A 448 -51.99 2.91 40.77
C GLY A 448 -50.47 2.67 40.96
N ALA A 449 -49.62 3.70 40.83
CA ALA A 449 -48.95 4.44 41.94
C ALA A 449 -47.98 3.56 42.77
N ALA A 450 -46.76 3.93 43.17
CA ALA A 450 -45.98 5.16 43.28
C ALA A 450 -44.50 4.73 43.46
N ASN A 451 -43.50 5.39 42.84
CA ASN A 451 -42.68 6.50 43.36
C ASN A 451 -41.72 6.15 44.53
N GLY A 452 -40.42 6.50 44.41
CA GLY A 452 -39.58 6.84 45.57
C GLY A 452 -38.14 6.30 45.67
N ASN A 453 -37.17 7.01 45.06
CA ASN A 453 -35.87 7.47 45.59
C ASN A 453 -34.92 6.64 46.51
N ARG A 454 -33.64 6.63 46.06
CA ARG A 454 -32.36 6.99 46.73
C ARG A 454 -31.58 6.02 47.65
N ALA A 455 -30.30 5.88 47.25
CA ALA A 455 -29.04 5.94 48.02
C ALA A 455 -28.63 4.79 48.98
N ALA A 456 -27.42 4.25 48.74
CA ALA A 456 -26.25 4.23 49.66
C ALA A 456 -25.28 3.05 49.40
N GLN A 457 -23.98 3.34 49.40
CA GLN A 457 -22.83 2.43 49.64
C GLN A 457 -22.38 2.63 51.13
N PRO A 458 -21.29 2.00 51.66
CA PRO A 458 -20.65 0.67 51.52
C PRO A 458 -20.26 0.03 52.90
N ALA A 459 -19.62 -1.16 52.90
CA ALA A 459 -18.65 -1.77 53.87
C ALA A 459 -18.84 -3.31 53.91
N GLY A 460 -17.87 -4.21 54.16
CA GLY A 460 -16.46 -4.18 54.49
C GLY A 460 -15.98 -5.60 54.90
N ALA A 461 -14.71 -5.93 54.60
CA ALA A 461 -13.80 -6.91 55.23
C ALA A 461 -14.15 -8.41 55.39
N ARG A 462 -13.28 -9.30 54.88
CA ARG A 462 -12.31 -10.10 55.68
C ARG A 462 -11.43 -11.04 54.82
N ASN A 463 -10.14 -11.05 55.14
CA ASN A 463 -9.09 -12.00 54.72
C ASN A 463 -9.30 -13.36 55.43
N PRO A 464 -8.69 -14.48 54.97
CA PRO A 464 -7.33 -14.82 55.43
C PRO A 464 -6.44 -15.59 54.42
N ALA A 465 -5.13 -15.58 54.67
CA ALA A 465 -4.11 -16.50 54.14
C ALA A 465 -3.80 -17.61 55.20
N PRO A 466 -2.71 -18.39 55.07
CA PRO A 466 -2.39 -19.47 54.13
C PRO A 466 -2.35 -20.85 54.83
N ARG A 467 -2.26 -21.98 54.12
CA ARG A 467 -1.89 -23.28 54.73
C ARG A 467 -0.81 -24.02 53.94
N ARG A 468 0.25 -24.38 54.69
CA ARG A 468 1.26 -25.39 54.42
C ARG A 468 0.73 -26.78 54.82
N ASP A 469 1.46 -27.79 54.36
CA ASP A 469 1.52 -29.23 54.71
C ASP A 469 1.27 -30.04 53.42
N GLY A 470 2.22 -30.77 52.83
CA GLY A 470 3.41 -31.42 53.37
C GLY A 470 3.18 -32.93 53.32
N GLN A 471 3.70 -33.62 52.30
CA GLN A 471 4.54 -34.83 52.41
C GLN A 471 4.65 -35.62 51.09
N ASP A 472 5.92 -35.92 50.82
CA ASP A 472 6.58 -36.83 49.88
C ASP A 472 6.03 -38.29 49.92
N PRO A 473 6.27 -39.13 48.89
CA PRO A 473 7.56 -39.80 48.81
C PRO A 473 8.19 -39.94 47.40
N ALA A 474 9.42 -39.45 47.31
CA ALA A 474 10.65 -40.23 47.10
C ALA A 474 10.98 -40.83 45.71
N ARG A 475 12.16 -40.37 45.24
CA ARG A 475 13.24 -41.09 44.54
C ARG A 475 13.05 -41.47 43.06
N GLN A 476 13.77 -40.73 42.21
CA GLN A 476 14.91 -41.31 41.48
C GLN A 476 15.94 -40.23 41.08
N GLN A 477 17.20 -40.57 41.34
CA GLN A 477 18.41 -39.76 41.16
C GLN A 477 18.87 -39.73 39.70
N ARG A 478 19.45 -38.60 39.26
CA ARG A 478 20.74 -38.45 38.54
C ARG A 478 20.87 -36.98 38.10
N ALA A 479 21.62 -36.17 38.85
CA ALA A 479 23.07 -35.96 38.76
C ALA A 479 23.47 -35.02 37.60
N ALA A 480 23.91 -33.83 38.02
CA ALA A 480 24.41 -32.73 37.22
C ALA A 480 25.71 -33.07 36.48
N ALA A 481 25.88 -32.51 35.29
CA ALA A 481 27.14 -32.50 34.56
C ALA A 481 27.69 -31.07 34.53
N GLN A 482 28.88 -30.89 35.14
CA GLN A 482 29.82 -29.80 34.87
C GLN A 482 30.97 -30.33 34.00
N PRO A 483 31.75 -29.45 33.34
CA PRO A 483 32.42 -29.74 32.08
C PRO A 483 33.78 -30.42 32.27
N ALA A 484 34.14 -31.30 31.34
CA ALA A 484 35.45 -31.96 31.30
C ALA A 484 36.23 -31.58 30.03
N ARG A 485 37.55 -31.45 30.24
CA ARG A 485 38.61 -31.02 29.33
C ARG A 485 38.92 -32.06 28.23
N GLN A 486 39.62 -31.56 27.21
CA GLN A 486 40.24 -32.21 26.05
C GLN A 486 40.95 -33.55 26.29
N PRO A 487 41.17 -34.30 25.20
CA PRO A 487 42.55 -34.65 24.83
C PRO A 487 42.91 -34.33 23.37
N HIS A 488 44.21 -34.32 23.13
CA HIS A 488 44.99 -33.91 21.96
C HIS A 488 44.95 -34.88 20.76
N ASP A 489 45.52 -34.38 19.64
CA ASP A 489 45.95 -35.00 18.37
C ASP A 489 44.88 -35.11 17.25
N ALA A 490 45.07 -34.67 15.99
CA ALA A 490 46.24 -34.22 15.23
C ALA A 490 45.81 -33.21 14.13
N ALA A 491 46.71 -32.29 13.78
CA ALA A 491 46.48 -31.20 12.82
C ALA A 491 46.75 -31.61 11.35
N PRO A 492 46.03 -31.04 10.36
CA PRO A 492 46.52 -30.96 8.98
C PRO A 492 47.21 -29.60 8.72
N ALA A 493 48.28 -29.66 7.91
CA ALA A 493 49.23 -28.60 7.61
C ALA A 493 48.67 -27.38 6.83
N PRO A 494 49.32 -26.20 6.91
CA PRO A 494 48.87 -24.99 6.22
C PRO A 494 49.27 -24.95 4.74
N ALA A 495 48.34 -24.46 3.92
CA ALA A 495 48.51 -24.26 2.49
C ALA A 495 49.60 -23.21 2.18
N ARG A 496 50.56 -23.59 1.33
CA ARG A 496 51.64 -22.73 0.83
C ARG A 496 51.14 -21.75 -0.23
N ASN A 497 51.54 -20.50 -0.04
CA ASN A 497 51.64 -19.43 -1.04
C ASN A 497 52.11 -19.95 -2.41
N ARG A 498 51.31 -19.74 -3.45
CA ARG A 498 51.76 -19.77 -4.85
C ARG A 498 51.93 -18.34 -5.35
N ARG A 499 53.20 -17.98 -5.61
CA ARG A 499 53.59 -16.81 -6.41
C ARG A 499 53.13 -16.98 -7.86
N PRO A 500 52.78 -15.91 -8.58
CA PRO A 500 52.58 -15.94 -10.03
C PRO A 500 53.93 -16.00 -10.76
N ALA A 501 53.98 -16.80 -11.83
CA ALA A 501 55.10 -16.85 -12.78
C ALA A 501 54.93 -15.77 -13.87
N PRO A 502 56.03 -15.30 -14.49
CA PRO A 502 56.05 -14.09 -15.32
C PRO A 502 55.72 -14.40 -16.78
N GLN A 503 55.02 -13.49 -17.46
CA GLN A 503 55.02 -13.41 -18.92
C GLN A 503 55.73 -12.14 -19.39
N ALA A 504 56.50 -12.35 -20.45
CA ALA A 504 57.56 -11.52 -20.95
C ALA A 504 57.08 -10.29 -21.71
N ALA A 505 57.98 -9.31 -21.75
CA ALA A 505 57.94 -8.13 -22.59
C ALA A 505 57.95 -8.49 -24.08
N LEU A 506 57.15 -7.76 -24.86
CA LEU A 506 57.43 -7.45 -26.25
C LEU A 506 57.36 -5.92 -26.43
N LEU A 507 58.55 -5.35 -26.55
CA LEU A 507 58.82 -4.04 -27.14
C LEU A 507 58.44 -4.06 -28.62
N GLY A 508 57.91 -2.95 -29.13
CA GLY A 508 57.70 -2.75 -30.55
C GLY A 508 56.94 -1.47 -30.88
N GLY A 509 57.55 -0.31 -30.63
CA GLY A 509 57.04 0.97 -31.12
C GLY A 509 57.34 1.23 -32.60
N SER A 510 56.67 2.27 -33.11
CA SER A 510 56.99 3.12 -34.28
C SER A 510 56.17 2.89 -35.55
N ARG A 511 55.18 3.76 -35.82
CA ARG A 511 55.23 4.83 -36.86
C ARG A 511 53.82 5.43 -37.12
N LYS A 512 53.72 6.77 -36.96
CA LYS A 512 52.75 7.69 -37.63
C LYS A 512 53.20 7.91 -39.11
N PRO A 513 52.54 8.76 -39.95
CA PRO A 513 51.12 8.98 -40.26
C PRO A 513 50.85 9.08 -41.80
N ALA A 514 49.70 9.64 -42.20
CA ALA A 514 49.21 10.04 -43.55
C ALA A 514 48.42 8.93 -44.30
N ARG A 515 47.22 9.17 -44.85
CA ARG A 515 46.55 10.35 -45.40
C ARG A 515 45.08 10.38 -45.01
#